data_AF-A0A1J4ZZM5-F1
#
_entry.id   AF-A0A1J4ZZM5-F1
#
_cell.length_a   1.000
_cell.length_b   1.000
_cell.length_c   1.000
_cell.angle_alpha   90.00
_cell.angle_beta   90.00
_cell.angle_gamma   90.00
#
_symmetry.space_group_name_H-M   'P 1'
#
loop_
_entity.id
_entity.type
_entity.pdbx_description
1 polymer ?
#
loop_
_entity_poly.entity_id
_entity_poly.type
_entity_poly.pdbx_seq_one_letter_code
_entity_poly.pdbx_strand_id
1 'polypeptide(L)'
;MTSNLDKLHRLRQGNAAWQCAARRAPFWIMPKDRPPYRPFIILVVDQDTELIYKTDIQEERPTPEAILEILFKAMQGTLLNLWHRGRPARILVDDAKLAQVLAPRLAELEIRCDYRATLPQANSALLEMEEHATKRKPIPGLLSIPGVTVPLAAEFFAAAADYYRQKPWRWMENWLPIAVRYPPDGRARYALVLGRGGETYGLSVYESLEDVDIVLSDTSPEKHAPLVPWFSLVLDEATGMSFADLDAIEQYGWPVAGEKAYPMAIKATPKSDWGELPSASELAWLAAALRVLPDFVTRHLHAERGMPRPAHATYSLSGVHGGQKIALRFPAEAQSTPPDADTAGSSNADQDADMEELEKFIQDWHWDEASHEIARQMGAFLFQFLDHLEASGLSRQTMRKHESNCWCIGWLECGYGYHDSFTPAIFLGGPSYENEFRRKVSDSKYALNSYRATWRKLERYVLSLGYEESW
;
A
#
# COMPACT_ATOMS: atom_id res chain seq x y z
N MET A 1 6.11 36.49 -39.19
CA MET A 1 6.02 36.79 -37.74
C MET A 1 5.70 38.27 -37.45
N THR A 2 6.30 39.24 -38.14
CA THR A 2 6.04 40.69 -37.98
C THR A 2 4.55 41.10 -38.05
N SER A 3 3.79 40.56 -39.01
CA SER A 3 2.34 40.86 -39.17
C SER A 3 1.46 40.52 -37.95
N ASN A 4 1.89 39.58 -37.08
CA ASN A 4 1.10 39.18 -35.91
C ASN A 4 1.39 40.06 -34.68
N LEU A 5 2.63 40.53 -34.53
CA LEU A 5 3.03 41.48 -33.48
C LEU A 5 2.34 42.84 -33.66
N ASP A 6 2.23 43.33 -34.89
CA ASP A 6 1.51 44.58 -35.18
C ASP A 6 0.03 44.53 -34.77
N LYS A 7 -0.61 43.37 -34.92
CA LYS A 7 -2.00 43.16 -34.48
C LYS A 7 -2.11 43.16 -32.95
N LEU A 8 -1.12 42.61 -32.25
CA LEU A 8 -1.06 42.58 -30.80
C LEU A 8 -0.77 43.96 -30.20
N HIS A 9 0.10 44.75 -30.82
CA HIS A 9 0.37 46.13 -30.41
C HIS A 9 -0.87 47.01 -30.38
N ARG A 10 -1.79 46.79 -31.33
CA ARG A 10 -3.07 47.54 -31.42
C ARG A 10 -4.07 47.15 -30.34
N LEU A 11 -3.83 46.07 -29.58
CA LEU A 11 -4.67 45.70 -28.46
C LEU A 11 -4.46 46.69 -27.32
N ARG A 12 -5.55 47.03 -26.63
CA ARG A 12 -5.50 47.84 -25.41
C ARG A 12 -4.60 47.16 -24.38
N GLN A 13 -3.69 47.93 -23.81
CA GLN A 13 -2.93 47.49 -22.65
C GLN A 13 -3.71 47.79 -21.37
N GLY A 14 -3.85 46.79 -20.52
CA GLY A 14 -4.40 46.92 -19.17
C GLY A 14 -3.30 46.89 -18.11
N ASN A 15 -3.66 47.21 -16.87
CA ASN A 15 -2.73 47.14 -15.72
C ASN A 15 -2.64 45.72 -15.11
N ALA A 16 -3.29 44.74 -15.73
CA ALA A 16 -3.42 43.39 -15.20
C ALA A 16 -2.07 42.64 -15.15
N ALA A 17 -2.02 41.68 -14.24
CA ALA A 17 -0.95 40.72 -14.08
C ALA A 17 -1.45 39.33 -14.46
N TRP A 18 -0.80 38.66 -15.40
CA TRP A 18 -1.17 37.30 -15.76
C TRP A 18 -0.12 36.32 -15.24
N GLN A 19 -0.55 35.18 -14.74
CA GLN A 19 0.30 34.04 -14.43
C GLN A 19 0.29 33.10 -15.62
N CYS A 20 1.47 32.68 -16.07
CA CYS A 20 1.62 31.69 -17.11
C CYS A 20 2.48 30.53 -16.58
N ALA A 21 1.87 29.34 -16.54
CA ALA A 21 2.52 28.13 -16.08
C ALA A 21 2.54 27.10 -17.23
N ALA A 22 3.66 26.37 -17.35
CA ALA A 22 3.81 25.23 -18.25
C ALA A 22 4.28 24.02 -17.44
N ARG A 23 3.34 23.15 -17.03
CA ARG A 23 3.59 22.07 -16.06
C ARG A 23 3.02 20.74 -16.53
N ARG A 24 3.43 19.64 -15.91
CA ARG A 24 2.75 18.34 -16.08
C ARG A 24 1.31 18.47 -15.60
N ALA A 25 0.37 17.97 -16.40
CA ALA A 25 -1.05 18.00 -16.06
C ALA A 25 -1.34 17.11 -14.84
N PRO A 26 -2.27 17.51 -13.96
CA PRO A 26 -2.65 16.72 -12.78
C PRO A 26 -3.74 15.70 -13.14
N PHE A 27 -3.54 14.99 -14.25
CA PHE A 27 -4.38 13.89 -14.71
C PHE A 27 -3.59 13.00 -15.68
N TRP A 28 -4.06 11.77 -15.85
CA TRP A 28 -3.48 10.80 -16.78
C TRP A 28 -4.25 10.76 -18.09
N ILE A 29 -3.52 10.66 -19.20
CA ILE A 29 -4.09 10.16 -20.45
C ILE A 29 -3.76 8.67 -20.55
N MET A 30 -4.80 7.85 -20.71
CA MET A 30 -4.73 6.39 -20.72
C MET A 30 -5.14 5.84 -22.10
N PRO A 31 -4.26 5.92 -23.10
CA PRO A 31 -4.52 5.33 -24.41
C PRO A 31 -4.44 3.79 -24.33
N LYS A 32 -5.07 3.09 -25.28
CA LYS A 32 -5.14 1.62 -25.28
C LYS A 32 -3.84 0.94 -25.74
N ASP A 33 -3.00 1.66 -26.47
CA ASP A 33 -1.89 1.16 -27.27
C ASP A 33 -0.51 1.57 -26.74
N ARG A 34 -0.44 2.37 -25.67
CA ARG A 34 0.82 2.78 -25.02
C ARG A 34 0.62 3.02 -23.52
N PRO A 35 1.71 3.07 -22.72
CA PRO A 35 1.62 3.35 -21.30
C PRO A 35 0.91 4.68 -20.98
N PRO A 36 0.23 4.78 -19.83
CA PRO A 36 -0.31 6.04 -19.34
C PRO A 36 0.76 7.13 -19.27
N TYR A 37 0.40 8.35 -19.62
CA TYR A 37 1.31 9.49 -19.56
C TYR A 37 0.61 10.75 -19.06
N ARG A 38 1.39 11.67 -18.50
CA ARG A 38 0.94 13.01 -18.12
C ARG A 38 1.34 14.01 -19.20
N PRO A 39 0.39 14.63 -19.93
CA PRO A 39 0.72 15.70 -20.86
C PRO A 39 1.24 16.92 -20.10
N PHE A 40 1.77 17.91 -20.82
CA PHE A 40 1.97 19.26 -20.33
C PHE A 40 0.73 20.11 -20.57
N ILE A 41 0.45 20.99 -19.61
CA ILE A 41 -0.58 22.01 -19.69
C ILE A 41 0.09 23.39 -19.66
N ILE A 42 -0.25 24.23 -20.64
CA ILE A 42 0.04 25.66 -20.63
C ILE A 42 -1.22 26.36 -20.15
N LEU A 43 -1.09 27.08 -19.04
CA LEU A 43 -2.20 27.76 -18.39
C LEU A 43 -1.89 29.25 -18.28
N VAL A 44 -2.82 30.11 -18.71
CA VAL A 44 -2.74 31.57 -18.60
C VAL A 44 -3.92 32.07 -17.78
N VAL A 45 -3.64 32.60 -16.59
CA VAL A 45 -4.63 33.01 -15.59
C VAL A 45 -4.41 34.46 -15.21
N ASP A 46 -5.49 35.21 -15.05
CA ASP A 46 -5.43 36.54 -14.47
C ASP A 46 -5.20 36.46 -12.95
N GLN A 47 -4.20 37.18 -12.44
CA GLN A 47 -3.83 37.11 -11.03
C GLN A 47 -4.92 37.65 -10.09
N ASP A 48 -5.66 38.67 -10.51
CA ASP A 48 -6.56 39.40 -9.61
C ASP A 48 -8.00 38.89 -9.71
N THR A 49 -8.41 38.41 -10.89
CA THR A 49 -9.76 37.91 -11.15
C THR A 49 -9.86 36.39 -11.17
N GLU A 50 -8.72 35.68 -11.13
CA GLU A 50 -8.62 34.21 -11.18
C GLU A 50 -9.16 33.58 -12.47
N LEU A 51 -9.54 34.40 -13.46
CA LEU A 51 -10.08 33.94 -14.73
C LEU A 51 -8.99 33.28 -15.56
N ILE A 52 -9.27 32.06 -16.04
CA ILE A 52 -8.44 31.36 -17.01
C ILE A 52 -8.69 31.97 -18.40
N TYR A 53 -7.71 32.66 -18.95
CA TYR A 53 -7.81 33.21 -20.31
C TYR A 53 -7.49 32.19 -21.40
N LYS A 54 -6.58 31.27 -21.11
CA LYS A 54 -6.21 30.24 -22.07
C LYS A 54 -5.67 29.00 -21.38
N THR A 55 -6.05 27.86 -21.94
CA THR A 55 -5.48 26.55 -21.65
C THR A 55 -5.08 25.90 -22.96
N ASP A 56 -3.94 25.24 -22.98
CA ASP A 56 -3.47 24.40 -24.07
C ASP A 56 -2.82 23.13 -23.50
N ILE A 57 -3.08 21.98 -24.10
CA ILE A 57 -2.56 20.68 -23.65
C ILE A 57 -1.67 20.12 -24.75
N GLN A 58 -0.44 19.78 -24.39
CA GLN A 58 0.58 19.25 -25.29
C GLN A 58 1.15 17.98 -24.69
N GLU A 59 1.43 16.97 -25.51
CA GLU A 59 2.02 15.73 -25.01
C GLU A 59 3.45 15.92 -24.50
N GLU A 60 4.24 16.68 -25.26
CA GLU A 60 5.64 16.96 -24.96
C GLU A 60 5.81 18.29 -24.20
N ARG A 61 6.99 18.50 -23.62
CA ARG A 61 7.32 19.74 -22.93
C ARG A 61 7.26 20.90 -23.93
N PRO A 62 6.44 21.93 -23.69
CA PRO A 62 6.25 23.01 -24.64
C PRO A 62 7.53 23.83 -24.78
N THR A 63 7.83 24.23 -26.02
CA THR A 63 8.93 25.16 -26.31
C THR A 63 8.57 26.57 -25.84
N PRO A 64 9.57 27.44 -25.57
CA PRO A 64 9.31 28.85 -25.29
C PRO A 64 8.47 29.54 -26.37
N GLU A 65 8.67 29.18 -27.64
CA GLU A 65 7.89 29.67 -28.77
C GLU A 65 6.43 29.26 -28.68
N ALA A 66 6.15 27.99 -28.35
CA ALA A 66 4.79 27.49 -28.17
C ALA A 66 4.08 28.24 -27.03
N ILE A 67 4.76 28.45 -25.90
CA ILE A 67 4.23 29.22 -24.77
C ILE A 67 3.92 30.66 -25.18
N LEU A 68 4.82 31.29 -25.92
CA LEU A 68 4.62 32.65 -26.44
C LEU A 68 3.40 32.75 -27.38
N GLU A 69 3.20 31.75 -28.24
CA GLU A 69 2.01 31.67 -29.09
C GLU A 69 0.72 31.55 -28.28
N ILE A 70 0.71 30.75 -27.20
CA ILE A 70 -0.44 30.64 -26.31
C ILE A 70 -0.73 31.96 -25.60
N LEU A 71 0.29 32.67 -25.13
CA LEU A 71 0.15 34.02 -24.56
C LEU A 71 -0.45 35.00 -25.56
N PHE A 72 0.00 34.98 -26.81
CA PHE A 72 -0.54 35.82 -27.86
C PHE A 72 -2.01 35.50 -28.17
N LYS A 73 -2.36 34.22 -28.21
CA LYS A 73 -3.76 33.79 -28.36
C LYS A 73 -4.61 34.23 -27.17
N ALA A 74 -4.07 34.20 -25.94
CA ALA A 74 -4.75 34.70 -24.75
C ALA A 74 -5.06 36.21 -24.87
N MET A 75 -4.09 37.01 -25.32
CA MET A 75 -4.28 38.47 -25.53
C MET A 75 -5.36 38.79 -26.58
N GLN A 76 -5.45 37.96 -27.63
CA GLN A 76 -6.45 38.15 -28.69
C GLN A 76 -7.87 37.83 -28.22
N GLY A 77 -8.02 37.07 -27.14
CA GLY A 77 -9.29 36.53 -26.69
C GLY A 77 -9.84 35.45 -27.62
N THR A 78 -10.87 34.77 -27.14
CA THR A 78 -11.73 33.82 -27.86
C THR A 78 -13.13 34.43 -28.00
N LEU A 79 -13.97 33.83 -28.84
CA LEU A 79 -15.38 34.26 -29.02
C LEU A 79 -16.17 34.38 -27.71
N LEU A 80 -15.85 33.55 -26.70
CA LEU A 80 -16.54 33.52 -25.41
C LEU A 80 -16.02 34.56 -24.40
N ASN A 81 -14.84 35.14 -24.63
CA ASN A 81 -14.20 36.10 -23.72
C ASN A 81 -13.63 37.34 -24.45
N LEU A 82 -14.33 37.80 -25.51
CA LEU A 82 -13.96 38.99 -26.29
C LEU A 82 -13.79 40.25 -25.43
N TRP A 83 -14.49 40.33 -24.28
CA TRP A 83 -14.41 41.43 -23.32
C TRP A 83 -13.07 41.51 -22.58
N HIS A 84 -12.31 40.41 -22.55
CA HIS A 84 -10.99 40.30 -21.92
C HIS A 84 -9.82 40.43 -22.92
N ARG A 85 -10.12 40.77 -24.18
CA ARG A 85 -9.12 41.02 -25.20
C ARG A 85 -8.23 42.21 -24.81
N GLY A 86 -6.93 41.99 -24.71
CA GLY A 86 -5.99 43.02 -24.29
C GLY A 86 -4.60 42.48 -23.98
N ARG A 87 -3.62 43.38 -23.89
CA ARG A 87 -2.28 43.09 -23.39
C ARG A 87 -2.25 43.30 -21.87
N PRO A 88 -1.69 42.39 -21.06
CA PRO A 88 -1.40 42.66 -19.66
C PRO A 88 -0.26 43.69 -19.52
N ALA A 89 -0.09 44.24 -18.32
CA ALA A 89 1.11 45.01 -17.99
C ALA A 89 2.30 44.08 -17.68
N ARG A 90 2.01 42.91 -17.11
CA ARG A 90 3.03 41.93 -16.72
C ARG A 90 2.57 40.49 -16.85
N ILE A 91 3.51 39.61 -17.14
CA ILE A 91 3.35 38.15 -17.14
C ILE A 91 4.33 37.58 -16.11
N LEU A 92 3.82 36.75 -15.21
CA LEU A 92 4.57 36.05 -14.17
C LEU A 92 4.73 34.59 -14.58
N VAL A 93 5.96 34.07 -14.50
CA VAL A 93 6.26 32.66 -14.78
C VAL A 93 7.09 32.05 -13.65
N ASP A 94 7.02 30.74 -13.47
CA ASP A 94 7.68 29.98 -12.41
C ASP A 94 8.94 29.21 -12.85
N ASP A 95 9.36 29.39 -14.11
CA ASP A 95 10.64 28.93 -14.61
C ASP A 95 11.53 30.14 -14.91
N ALA A 96 12.62 30.29 -14.16
CA ALA A 96 13.54 31.42 -14.31
C ALA A 96 14.23 31.44 -15.67
N LYS A 97 14.52 30.29 -16.27
CA LYS A 97 15.09 30.21 -17.62
C LYS A 97 14.06 30.61 -18.66
N LEU A 98 12.81 30.15 -18.49
CA LEU A 98 11.71 30.57 -19.35
C LEU A 98 11.49 32.08 -19.29
N ALA A 99 11.49 32.68 -18.10
CA ALA A 99 11.37 34.13 -17.93
C ALA A 99 12.43 34.89 -18.74
N GLN A 100 13.69 34.45 -18.66
CA GLN A 100 14.81 35.05 -19.40
C GLN A 100 14.61 34.96 -20.93
N VAL A 101 14.06 33.85 -21.42
CA VAL A 101 13.82 33.65 -22.86
C VAL A 101 12.62 34.47 -23.36
N LEU A 102 11.54 34.55 -22.57
CA LEU A 102 10.32 35.24 -22.96
C LEU A 102 10.43 36.77 -22.83
N ALA A 103 11.21 37.28 -21.88
CA ALA A 103 11.27 38.71 -21.55
C ALA A 103 11.57 39.62 -22.76
N PRO A 104 12.57 39.36 -23.62
CA PRO A 104 12.85 40.23 -24.76
C PRO A 104 11.68 40.32 -25.75
N ARG A 105 11.03 39.18 -26.01
CA ARG A 105 9.90 39.09 -26.96
C ARG A 105 8.64 39.75 -26.42
N LEU A 106 8.41 39.68 -25.11
CA LEU A 106 7.29 40.35 -24.45
C LEU A 106 7.54 41.85 -24.29
N ALA A 107 8.78 42.27 -24.13
CA ALA A 107 9.17 43.68 -24.06
C ALA A 107 8.91 44.42 -25.39
N GLU A 108 9.01 43.74 -26.55
CA GLU A 108 8.57 44.29 -27.83
C GLU A 108 7.11 44.77 -27.76
N LEU A 109 6.26 44.08 -27.00
CA LEU A 109 4.85 44.42 -26.77
C LEU A 109 4.65 45.26 -25.50
N GLU A 110 5.69 45.86 -24.92
CA GLU A 110 5.62 46.64 -23.67
C GLU A 110 5.09 45.84 -22.46
N ILE A 111 5.24 44.50 -22.49
CA ILE A 111 4.80 43.60 -21.41
C ILE A 111 6.03 43.18 -20.61
N ARG A 112 6.01 43.40 -19.29
CA ARG A 112 7.07 42.91 -18.40
C ARG A 112 6.92 41.41 -18.16
N CYS A 113 8.02 40.67 -18.17
CA CYS A 113 8.03 39.24 -17.82
C CYS A 113 8.90 39.04 -16.58
N ASP A 114 8.29 38.58 -15.49
CA ASP A 114 8.97 38.41 -14.21
C ASP A 114 8.93 36.94 -13.77
N TYR A 115 10.06 36.47 -13.22
CA TYR A 115 10.08 35.19 -12.50
C TYR A 115 9.44 35.33 -11.11
N ARG A 116 8.64 34.34 -10.73
CA ARG A 116 8.13 34.13 -9.37
C ARG A 116 8.22 32.66 -9.02
N ALA A 117 8.81 32.35 -7.87
CA ALA A 117 8.94 30.96 -7.41
C ALA A 117 7.59 30.26 -7.22
N THR A 118 6.51 31.02 -7.04
CA THR A 118 5.15 30.49 -6.91
C THR A 118 4.17 31.31 -7.73
N LEU A 119 3.15 30.61 -8.26
CA LEU A 119 2.04 31.19 -9.02
C LEU A 119 0.72 30.74 -8.36
N PRO A 120 0.23 31.45 -7.33
CA PRO A 120 -0.89 30.97 -6.51
C PRO A 120 -2.18 30.67 -7.29
N GLN A 121 -2.54 31.54 -8.24
CA GLN A 121 -3.75 31.36 -9.05
C GLN A 121 -3.61 30.18 -10.03
N ALA A 122 -2.43 30.01 -10.64
CA ALA A 122 -2.15 28.83 -11.45
C ALA A 122 -2.15 27.55 -10.61
N ASN A 123 -1.64 27.59 -9.37
CA ASN A 123 -1.68 26.46 -8.44
C ASN A 123 -3.13 26.08 -8.08
N SER A 124 -3.98 27.07 -7.74
CA SER A 124 -5.40 26.82 -7.42
C SER A 124 -6.13 26.18 -8.60
N ALA A 125 -5.97 26.76 -9.80
CA ALA A 125 -6.60 26.23 -11.00
C ALA A 125 -6.17 24.79 -11.32
N LEU A 126 -4.91 24.42 -11.08
CA LEU A 126 -4.44 23.05 -11.27
C LEU A 126 -5.01 22.08 -10.21
N LEU A 127 -5.14 22.51 -8.95
CA LEU A 127 -5.75 21.71 -7.88
C LEU A 127 -7.23 21.45 -8.15
N GLU A 128 -7.99 22.47 -8.57
CA GLU A 128 -9.39 22.34 -8.96
C GLU A 128 -9.56 21.41 -10.16
N MET A 129 -8.63 21.50 -11.12
CA MET A 129 -8.60 20.62 -12.29
C MET A 129 -8.30 19.17 -11.91
N GLU A 130 -7.40 18.93 -10.97
CA GLU A 130 -7.13 17.59 -10.41
C GLU A 130 -8.39 17.00 -9.78
N GLU A 131 -9.04 17.76 -8.90
CA GLU A 131 -10.24 17.32 -8.21
C GLU A 131 -11.36 16.98 -9.20
N HIS A 132 -11.56 17.83 -10.20
CA HIS A 132 -12.56 17.60 -11.24
C HIS A 132 -12.24 16.39 -12.12
N ALA A 133 -10.98 16.26 -12.56
CA ALA A 133 -10.56 15.20 -13.48
C ALA A 133 -10.55 13.83 -12.80
N THR A 134 -10.08 13.75 -11.55
CA THR A 134 -9.99 12.50 -10.79
C THR A 134 -11.29 12.15 -10.07
N LYS A 135 -12.20 13.12 -9.91
CA LYS A 135 -13.43 13.03 -9.09
C LYS A 135 -13.14 12.60 -7.64
N ARG A 136 -11.96 12.95 -7.14
CA ARG A 136 -11.45 12.62 -5.81
C ARG A 136 -10.73 13.85 -5.25
N LYS A 137 -10.63 13.92 -3.93
CA LYS A 137 -9.78 14.92 -3.29
C LYS A 137 -8.31 14.68 -3.72
N PRO A 138 -7.57 15.73 -4.10
CA PRO A 138 -6.14 15.62 -4.41
C PRO A 138 -5.36 14.91 -3.29
N ILE A 139 -4.51 13.97 -3.67
CA ILE A 139 -3.64 13.26 -2.73
C ILE A 139 -2.46 14.19 -2.44
N PRO A 140 -2.22 14.62 -1.19
CA PRO A 140 -1.10 15.48 -0.89
C PRO A 140 0.24 14.76 -1.13
N GLY A 141 1.27 15.48 -1.58
CA GLY A 141 2.62 14.91 -1.75
C GLY A 141 3.39 14.87 -0.42
N LEU A 142 4.42 14.04 -0.32
CA LEU A 142 5.23 13.87 0.90
C LEU A 142 5.86 15.17 1.40
N LEU A 143 6.27 16.07 0.51
CA LEU A 143 6.86 17.37 0.89
C LEU A 143 5.84 18.35 1.50
N SER A 144 4.54 18.03 1.46
CA SER A 144 3.53 18.82 2.17
C SER A 144 3.41 18.46 3.65
N ILE A 145 3.97 17.31 4.06
CA ILE A 145 3.93 16.82 5.44
C ILE A 145 4.86 17.67 6.31
N PRO A 146 4.38 18.26 7.43
CA PRO A 146 5.24 19.00 8.35
C PRO A 146 6.43 18.17 8.83
N GLY A 147 7.64 18.70 8.67
CA GLY A 147 8.89 18.05 9.06
C GLY A 147 9.50 17.13 8.00
N VAL A 148 8.81 16.83 6.90
CA VAL A 148 9.42 16.11 5.77
C VAL A 148 10.27 17.09 4.95
N THR A 149 11.54 16.74 4.80
CA THR A 149 12.52 17.53 4.04
C THR A 149 12.86 16.82 2.73
N VAL A 150 13.39 17.56 1.74
CA VAL A 150 13.87 16.96 0.48
C VAL A 150 14.87 15.82 0.73
N PRO A 151 15.86 15.94 1.64
CA PRO A 151 16.74 14.82 1.99
C PRO A 151 16.00 13.60 2.56
N LEU A 152 15.02 13.80 3.44
CA LEU A 152 14.27 12.68 4.03
C LEU A 152 13.43 11.94 2.97
N ALA A 153 12.75 12.68 2.10
CA ALA A 153 12.02 12.10 0.99
C ALA A 153 12.98 11.35 0.05
N ALA A 154 14.12 11.95 -0.31
CA ALA A 154 15.15 11.30 -1.13
C ALA A 154 15.63 9.97 -0.52
N GLU A 155 15.86 9.93 0.79
CA GLU A 155 16.24 8.71 1.50
C GLU A 155 15.13 7.65 1.44
N PHE A 156 13.86 8.04 1.64
CA PHE A 156 12.72 7.13 1.52
C PHE A 156 12.63 6.50 0.12
N PHE A 157 12.70 7.30 -0.95
CA PHE A 157 12.69 6.79 -2.32
C PHE A 157 13.88 5.88 -2.61
N ALA A 158 15.08 6.26 -2.17
CA ALA A 158 16.28 5.44 -2.34
C ALA A 158 16.19 4.10 -1.59
N ALA A 159 15.75 4.11 -0.33
CA ALA A 159 15.59 2.90 0.47
C ALA A 159 14.49 1.99 -0.10
N ALA A 160 13.37 2.56 -0.56
CA ALA A 160 12.31 1.79 -1.21
C ALA A 160 12.75 1.17 -2.54
N ALA A 161 13.53 1.90 -3.35
CA ALA A 161 14.07 1.38 -4.59
C ALA A 161 15.04 0.19 -4.34
N ASP A 162 15.90 0.31 -3.32
CA ASP A 162 16.83 -0.78 -2.94
C ASP A 162 16.10 -1.98 -2.34
N TYR A 163 15.08 -1.74 -1.51
CA TYR A 163 14.18 -2.76 -1.00
C TYR A 163 13.49 -3.53 -2.15
N TYR A 164 12.96 -2.80 -3.14
CA TYR A 164 12.32 -3.41 -4.31
C TYR A 164 13.28 -4.28 -5.12
N ARG A 165 14.52 -3.80 -5.35
CA ARG A 165 15.54 -4.55 -6.10
C ARG A 165 15.94 -5.84 -5.39
N GLN A 166 16.04 -5.81 -4.07
CA GLN A 166 16.45 -6.96 -3.26
C GLN A 166 15.33 -7.99 -3.04
N LYS A 167 14.06 -7.61 -3.21
CA LYS A 167 12.89 -8.50 -3.19
C LYS A 167 12.82 -9.40 -1.93
N PRO A 168 12.91 -8.85 -0.70
CA PRO A 168 12.89 -9.66 0.52
C PRO A 168 11.61 -10.50 0.69
N TRP A 169 10.50 -10.07 0.09
CA TRP A 169 9.23 -10.81 0.04
C TRP A 169 9.31 -12.17 -0.67
N ARG A 170 10.37 -12.47 -1.41
CA ARG A 170 10.61 -13.83 -1.94
C ARG A 170 10.86 -14.84 -0.83
N TRP A 171 11.28 -14.38 0.34
CA TRP A 171 11.77 -15.22 1.44
C TRP A 171 10.95 -15.09 2.72
N MET A 172 10.12 -14.05 2.83
CA MET A 172 9.28 -13.79 3.99
C MET A 172 7.81 -14.08 3.68
N GLU A 173 7.10 -14.67 4.64
CA GLU A 173 5.63 -14.75 4.62
C GLU A 173 5.03 -13.41 5.08
N ASN A 174 3.84 -13.08 4.56
CA ASN A 174 3.14 -11.84 4.89
C ASN A 174 2.43 -11.87 6.26
N TRP A 175 2.49 -12.99 6.99
CA TRP A 175 1.94 -13.16 8.35
C TRP A 175 3.02 -13.34 9.43
N LEU A 176 4.30 -13.17 9.08
CA LEU A 176 5.43 -13.34 10.01
C LEU A 176 5.99 -11.97 10.43
N PRO A 177 5.55 -11.40 11.57
CA PRO A 177 6.00 -10.08 12.00
C PRO A 177 7.48 -10.06 12.39
N ILE A 178 8.15 -8.97 12.01
CA ILE A 178 9.48 -8.59 12.49
C ILE A 178 9.30 -7.42 13.46
N ALA A 179 9.81 -7.54 14.68
CA ALA A 179 9.83 -6.43 15.62
C ALA A 179 10.98 -5.48 15.25
N VAL A 180 10.68 -4.20 15.09
CA VAL A 180 11.64 -3.17 14.66
C VAL A 180 11.57 -2.00 15.65
N ARG A 181 12.72 -1.61 16.20
CA ARG A 181 12.89 -0.49 17.14
C ARG A 181 13.82 0.57 16.54
N TYR A 182 13.34 1.79 16.42
CA TYR A 182 14.11 2.93 15.92
C TYR A 182 13.76 4.19 16.74
N PRO A 183 14.63 4.63 17.67
CA PRO A 183 15.93 4.04 18.07
C PRO A 183 15.80 2.69 18.82
N PRO A 184 16.89 1.95 19.12
CA PRO A 184 16.83 0.59 19.67
C PRO A 184 16.19 0.48 21.06
N ASP A 185 16.28 1.55 21.84
CA ASP A 185 15.65 1.74 23.16
C ASP A 185 14.21 2.27 23.06
N GLY A 186 13.76 2.64 21.86
CA GLY A 186 12.41 3.09 21.58
C GLY A 186 11.37 1.96 21.58
N ARG A 187 10.11 2.34 21.40
CA ARG A 187 8.99 1.41 21.24
C ARG A 187 9.19 0.52 20.01
N ALA A 188 8.89 -0.78 20.15
CA ALA A 188 8.85 -1.69 19.02
C ALA A 188 7.58 -1.45 18.20
N ARG A 189 7.74 -1.45 16.87
CA ARG A 189 6.67 -1.58 15.90
C ARG A 189 6.85 -2.86 15.12
N TYR A 190 5.78 -3.37 14.55
CA TYR A 190 5.74 -4.72 13.98
C TYR A 190 5.53 -4.63 12.48
N ALA A 191 6.51 -5.13 11.72
CA ALA A 191 6.53 -5.01 10.28
C ALA A 191 6.20 -6.35 9.61
N LEU A 192 5.25 -6.33 8.67
CA LEU A 192 4.93 -7.44 7.78
C LEU A 192 5.45 -7.16 6.38
N VAL A 193 6.30 -8.05 5.87
CA VAL A 193 6.82 -7.98 4.51
C VAL A 193 5.74 -8.40 3.52
N LEU A 194 5.32 -7.49 2.63
CA LEU A 194 4.27 -7.75 1.64
C LEU A 194 4.88 -8.18 0.30
N GLY A 195 4.17 -9.06 -0.43
CA GLY A 195 4.53 -9.41 -1.82
C GLY A 195 4.56 -10.89 -2.15
N ARG A 196 4.47 -11.79 -1.16
CA ARG A 196 4.56 -13.24 -1.40
C ARG A 196 3.37 -13.82 -2.18
N GLY A 197 2.19 -13.22 -2.03
CA GLY A 197 0.99 -13.55 -2.82
C GLY A 197 0.94 -12.89 -4.21
N GLY A 198 1.86 -11.96 -4.51
CA GLY A 198 1.92 -11.27 -5.80
C GLY A 198 0.91 -10.12 -6.01
N GLU A 199 0.01 -9.87 -5.04
CA GLU A 199 -1.05 -8.85 -5.15
C GLU A 199 -0.57 -7.45 -4.76
N THR A 200 0.17 -7.33 -3.65
CA THR A 200 0.68 -6.04 -3.15
C THR A 200 2.10 -6.22 -2.64
N TYR A 201 3.02 -5.37 -3.11
CA TYR A 201 4.42 -5.36 -2.69
C TYR A 201 4.67 -4.17 -1.77
N GLY A 202 5.46 -4.38 -0.71
CA GLY A 202 5.66 -3.32 0.27
C GLY A 202 6.01 -3.79 1.67
N LEU A 203 5.61 -2.99 2.66
CA LEU A 203 5.85 -3.22 4.07
C LEU A 203 4.72 -2.59 4.90
N SER A 204 3.89 -3.41 5.55
CA SER A 204 2.89 -2.91 6.51
C SER A 204 3.45 -2.84 7.91
N VAL A 205 3.08 -1.80 8.66
CA VAL A 205 3.60 -1.52 10.00
C VAL A 205 2.46 -1.28 10.99
N TYR A 206 2.55 -1.96 12.13
CA TYR A 206 1.56 -1.94 13.22
C TYR A 206 2.21 -1.54 14.54
N GLU A 207 1.41 -0.99 15.46
CA GLU A 207 1.88 -0.45 16.74
C GLU A 207 2.00 -1.52 17.85
N SER A 208 1.33 -2.66 17.72
CA SER A 208 1.38 -3.80 18.64
C SER A 208 1.26 -5.15 17.92
N LEU A 209 1.60 -6.26 18.60
CA LEU A 209 1.32 -7.60 18.09
C LEU A 209 -0.18 -7.90 18.09
N GLU A 210 -0.93 -7.36 19.05
CA GLU A 210 -2.39 -7.44 19.07
C GLU A 210 -3.00 -6.82 17.80
N ASP A 211 -2.48 -5.68 17.33
CA ASP A 211 -2.91 -5.08 16.06
C ASP A 211 -2.60 -6.00 14.85
N VAL A 212 -1.46 -6.71 14.90
CA VAL A 212 -1.11 -7.70 13.88
C VAL A 212 -2.09 -8.86 13.92
N ASP A 213 -2.39 -9.40 15.09
CA ASP A 213 -3.32 -10.50 15.28
C ASP A 213 -4.73 -10.12 14.82
N ILE A 214 -5.19 -8.90 15.14
CA ILE A 214 -6.47 -8.36 14.66
C ILE A 214 -6.50 -8.35 13.13
N VAL A 215 -5.44 -7.89 12.47
CA VAL A 215 -5.41 -7.77 11.00
C VAL A 215 -5.19 -9.10 10.28
N LEU A 216 -4.57 -10.08 10.96
CA LEU A 216 -4.42 -11.45 10.44
C LEU A 216 -5.63 -12.34 10.77
N SER A 217 -6.46 -11.97 11.76
CA SER A 217 -7.71 -12.67 12.07
C SER A 217 -8.73 -12.46 10.94
N ASP A 218 -9.29 -13.56 10.43
CA ASP A 218 -9.98 -13.70 9.13
C ASP A 218 -11.27 -12.85 8.99
N THR A 219 -11.08 -11.55 8.83
CA THR A 219 -12.10 -10.61 8.38
C THR A 219 -11.59 -9.90 7.13
N SER A 220 -12.48 -9.45 6.23
CA SER A 220 -12.02 -8.85 4.98
C SER A 220 -11.17 -7.60 5.23
N PRO A 221 -10.15 -7.27 4.40
CA PRO A 221 -9.32 -6.08 4.53
C PRO A 221 -10.12 -4.77 4.69
N GLU A 222 -11.32 -4.70 4.09
CA GLU A 222 -12.26 -3.58 4.20
C GLU A 222 -12.84 -3.39 5.61
N LYS A 223 -12.86 -4.44 6.44
CA LYS A 223 -13.30 -4.41 7.83
C LYS A 223 -12.18 -4.05 8.82
N HIS A 224 -10.91 -4.21 8.44
CA HIS A 224 -9.76 -3.90 9.31
C HIS A 224 -9.28 -2.45 9.24
N ALA A 225 -9.41 -1.78 8.08
CA ALA A 225 -9.08 -0.37 7.93
C ALA A 225 -9.67 0.57 9.01
N PRO A 226 -10.89 0.34 9.53
CA PRO A 226 -11.43 1.14 10.64
C PRO A 226 -11.05 0.67 12.05
N LEU A 227 -10.34 -0.45 12.24
CA LEU A 227 -10.16 -1.08 13.55
C LEU A 227 -8.82 -0.76 14.23
N VAL A 228 -7.72 -0.73 13.47
CA VAL A 228 -6.37 -0.51 14.04
C VAL A 228 -5.59 0.55 13.25
N PRO A 229 -4.79 1.40 13.93
CA PRO A 229 -3.91 2.33 13.25
C PRO A 229 -2.74 1.59 12.60
N TRP A 230 -2.46 1.89 11.33
CA TRP A 230 -1.31 1.34 10.62
C TRP A 230 -0.76 2.34 9.61
N PHE A 231 0.50 2.14 9.24
CA PHE A 231 1.10 2.84 8.11
C PHE A 231 1.93 1.85 7.30
N SER A 232 2.09 2.12 6.00
CA SER A 232 2.69 1.17 5.08
C SER A 232 3.46 1.86 3.97
N LEU A 233 4.46 1.14 3.46
CA LEU A 233 4.96 1.35 2.10
C LEU A 233 4.16 0.42 1.18
N VAL A 234 3.57 0.99 0.13
CA VAL A 234 3.05 0.23 -1.03
C VAL A 234 3.86 0.58 -2.26
N LEU A 235 4.23 -0.43 -3.04
CA LEU A 235 4.97 -0.31 -4.29
C LEU A 235 4.02 -0.65 -5.45
N ASP A 236 3.73 0.34 -6.28
CA ASP A 236 2.75 0.21 -7.36
C ASP A 236 3.13 1.03 -8.61
N GLU A 237 2.19 1.20 -9.54
CA GLU A 237 2.30 2.03 -10.73
C GLU A 237 2.18 3.53 -10.43
N ALA A 238 2.79 4.37 -11.27
CA ALA A 238 2.77 5.83 -11.13
C ALA A 238 1.36 6.42 -11.04
N THR A 239 0.37 5.74 -11.62
CA THR A 239 -1.03 6.19 -11.70
C THR A 239 -1.71 6.29 -10.34
N GLY A 240 -1.21 5.58 -9.32
CA GLY A 240 -1.71 5.65 -7.95
C GLY A 240 -1.07 6.75 -7.09
N MET A 241 0.00 7.41 -7.56
CA MET A 241 0.73 8.40 -6.77
C MET A 241 0.05 9.77 -6.74
N SER A 242 0.41 10.56 -5.72
CA SER A 242 0.22 12.01 -5.75
C SER A 242 0.96 12.64 -6.94
N PHE A 243 0.29 13.54 -7.67
CA PHE A 243 0.94 14.30 -8.73
C PHE A 243 2.07 15.19 -8.19
N ALA A 244 1.95 15.69 -6.95
CA ALA A 244 3.01 16.46 -6.31
C ALA A 244 4.27 15.62 -6.06
N ASP A 245 4.12 14.34 -5.70
CA ASP A 245 5.27 13.44 -5.55
C ASP A 245 5.88 13.08 -6.91
N LEU A 246 5.07 12.88 -7.95
CA LEU A 246 5.57 12.65 -9.31
C LEU A 246 6.39 13.85 -9.82
N ASP A 247 5.89 15.06 -9.59
CA ASP A 247 6.61 16.29 -9.94
C ASP A 247 7.91 16.43 -9.13
N ALA A 248 7.89 16.07 -7.85
CA ALA A 248 9.09 16.08 -7.01
C ALA A 248 10.13 15.02 -7.44
N ILE A 249 9.69 13.83 -7.85
CA ILE A 249 10.57 12.79 -8.42
C ILE A 249 11.28 13.32 -9.66
N GLU A 250 10.55 13.94 -10.60
CA GLU A 250 11.12 14.55 -11.80
C GLU A 250 12.07 15.70 -11.46
N GLN A 251 11.70 16.57 -10.52
CA GLN A 251 12.47 17.74 -10.12
C GLN A 251 13.79 17.39 -9.41
N TYR A 252 13.75 16.44 -8.47
CA TYR A 252 14.89 16.11 -7.61
C TYR A 252 15.65 14.86 -8.06
N GLY A 253 15.16 14.14 -9.07
CA GLY A 253 15.81 12.94 -9.62
C GLY A 253 15.80 11.76 -8.64
N TRP A 254 14.74 11.62 -7.84
CA TRP A 254 14.63 10.51 -6.89
C TRP A 254 14.48 9.17 -7.61
N PRO A 255 15.15 8.10 -7.14
CA PRO A 255 15.16 6.82 -7.84
C PRO A 255 13.84 6.07 -7.68
N VAL A 256 13.37 5.46 -8.77
CA VAL A 256 12.26 4.49 -8.80
C VAL A 256 12.78 3.20 -9.45
N ALA A 257 12.55 2.05 -8.83
CA ALA A 257 13.20 0.80 -9.23
C ALA A 257 12.59 0.13 -10.49
N GLY A 258 11.46 0.62 -10.98
CA GLY A 258 10.75 0.10 -12.13
C GLY A 258 9.32 0.63 -12.23
N GLU A 259 8.60 0.24 -13.28
CA GLU A 259 7.25 0.76 -13.59
C GLU A 259 6.19 0.45 -12.51
N LYS A 260 6.38 -0.64 -11.75
CA LYS A 260 5.51 -1.08 -10.64
C LYS A 260 6.19 -0.95 -9.27
N ALA A 261 7.12 0.00 -9.16
CA ALA A 261 7.95 0.18 -7.98
C ALA A 261 7.92 1.62 -7.46
N TYR A 262 6.86 2.36 -7.78
CA TYR A 262 6.65 3.69 -7.25
C TYR A 262 6.27 3.60 -5.77
N PRO A 263 7.06 4.17 -4.85
CA PRO A 263 6.82 4.03 -3.42
C PRO A 263 5.78 5.02 -2.94
N MET A 264 4.69 4.49 -2.38
CA MET A 264 3.60 5.25 -1.79
C MET A 264 3.60 5.00 -0.29
N ALA A 265 3.74 6.06 0.50
CA ALA A 265 3.61 6.01 1.95
C ALA A 265 2.15 6.29 2.31
N ILE A 266 1.48 5.32 2.93
CA ILE A 266 0.06 5.40 3.27
C ILE A 266 -0.14 5.21 4.76
N LYS A 267 -1.15 5.88 5.31
CA LYS A 267 -1.56 5.74 6.71
C LYS A 267 -3.07 5.60 6.79
N ALA A 268 -3.51 4.75 7.70
CA ALA A 268 -4.90 4.66 8.09
C ALA A 268 -4.99 4.70 9.61
N THR A 269 -5.97 5.44 10.10
CA THR A 269 -6.32 5.50 11.51
C THR A 269 -7.83 5.29 11.66
N PRO A 270 -8.28 4.62 12.74
CA PRO A 270 -9.70 4.42 13.00
C PRO A 270 -10.48 5.73 12.92
N LYS A 271 -11.59 5.73 12.15
CA LYS A 271 -12.50 6.88 11.96
C LYS A 271 -11.92 8.06 11.17
N SER A 272 -10.73 7.95 10.60
CA SER A 272 -10.22 8.95 9.65
C SER A 272 -10.73 8.67 8.24
N ASP A 273 -10.93 9.72 7.46
CA ASP A 273 -11.18 9.61 6.03
C ASP A 273 -9.92 9.03 5.36
N TRP A 274 -10.09 8.13 4.39
CA TRP A 274 -8.98 7.63 3.57
C TRP A 274 -8.17 8.82 3.00
N GLY A 275 -6.86 8.87 3.30
CA GLY A 275 -5.98 9.95 2.82
C GLY A 275 -5.05 10.58 3.85
N GLU A 276 -4.92 10.04 5.07
CA GLU A 276 -3.83 10.43 5.97
C GLU A 276 -2.48 9.98 5.41
N LEU A 277 -1.52 10.91 5.43
CA LEU A 277 -0.12 10.61 5.15
C LEU A 277 0.61 10.27 6.46
N PRO A 278 1.63 9.40 6.41
CA PRO A 278 2.53 9.21 7.53
C PRO A 278 3.18 10.53 7.96
N SER A 279 3.39 10.70 9.26
CA SER A 279 4.20 11.79 9.82
C SER A 279 5.66 11.69 9.37
N ALA A 280 6.43 12.79 9.51
CA ALA A 280 7.86 12.78 9.22
C ALA A 280 8.63 11.70 10.01
N SER A 281 8.25 11.45 11.27
CA SER A 281 8.85 10.36 12.08
C SER A 281 8.50 8.96 11.56
N GLU A 282 7.27 8.75 11.08
CA GLU A 282 6.87 7.47 10.47
C GLU A 282 7.56 7.25 9.12
N LEU A 283 7.73 8.31 8.32
CA LEU A 283 8.47 8.25 7.06
C LEU A 283 9.96 7.95 7.29
N ALA A 284 10.59 8.60 8.27
CA ALA A 284 11.96 8.30 8.68
C ALA A 284 12.10 6.87 9.19
N TRP A 285 11.12 6.38 9.94
CA TRP A 285 11.07 4.99 10.37
C TRP A 285 10.97 4.02 9.20
N LEU A 286 10.09 4.28 8.22
CA LEU A 286 9.97 3.45 7.01
C LEU A 286 11.30 3.41 6.25
N ALA A 287 11.89 4.57 5.98
CA ALA A 287 13.16 4.65 5.27
C ALA A 287 14.28 3.87 5.99
N ALA A 288 14.38 4.03 7.32
CA ALA A 288 15.31 3.29 8.16
C ALA A 288 15.11 1.76 8.08
N ALA A 289 13.86 1.30 8.20
CA ALA A 289 13.53 -0.12 8.14
C ALA A 289 13.82 -0.72 6.76
N LEU A 290 13.41 -0.05 5.68
CA LEU A 290 13.63 -0.50 4.29
C LEU A 290 15.12 -0.64 3.96
N ARG A 291 15.98 0.19 4.56
CA ARG A 291 17.43 0.15 4.36
C ARG A 291 18.08 -1.13 4.89
N VAL A 292 17.55 -1.70 5.97
CA VAL A 292 18.19 -2.81 6.70
C VAL A 292 17.43 -4.14 6.60
N LEU A 293 16.13 -4.10 6.34
CA LEU A 293 15.28 -5.30 6.25
C LEU A 293 15.79 -6.34 5.24
N PRO A 294 16.19 -5.99 4.01
CA PRO A 294 16.69 -7.00 3.06
C PRO A 294 17.94 -7.73 3.55
N ASP A 295 18.86 -7.00 4.17
CA ASP A 295 20.06 -7.56 4.79
C ASP A 295 19.71 -8.47 5.97
N PHE A 296 18.82 -8.01 6.85
CA PHE A 296 18.34 -8.80 7.99
C PHE A 296 17.72 -10.14 7.54
N VAL A 297 16.83 -10.09 6.55
CA VAL A 297 16.16 -11.28 5.99
C VAL A 297 17.15 -12.28 5.39
N THR A 298 18.16 -11.80 4.67
CA THR A 298 19.10 -12.69 3.97
C THR A 298 20.26 -13.15 4.86
N ARG A 299 20.94 -12.22 5.55
CA ARG A 299 22.14 -12.51 6.34
C ARG A 299 21.87 -13.05 7.72
N HIS A 300 20.82 -12.56 8.40
CA HIS A 300 20.55 -12.93 9.79
C HIS A 300 19.49 -14.03 9.90
N LEU A 301 18.40 -13.92 9.14
CA LEU A 301 17.36 -14.97 9.15
C LEU A 301 17.73 -16.17 8.28
N HIS A 302 18.68 -16.02 7.35
CA HIS A 302 19.01 -17.02 6.34
C HIS A 302 17.77 -17.52 5.58
N ALA A 303 16.79 -16.65 5.35
CA ALA A 303 15.48 -17.00 4.80
C ALA A 303 15.55 -17.54 3.35
N GLU A 304 16.65 -17.25 2.63
CA GLU A 304 16.94 -17.84 1.31
C GLU A 304 17.25 -19.35 1.36
N ARG A 305 17.57 -19.89 2.54
CA ARG A 305 17.96 -21.30 2.75
C ARG A 305 16.83 -22.17 3.32
N GLY A 306 15.62 -21.64 3.44
CA GLY A 306 14.47 -22.34 4.02
C GLY A 306 13.68 -21.45 4.99
N MET A 307 13.16 -22.03 6.07
CA MET A 307 12.42 -21.28 7.08
C MET A 307 13.32 -20.19 7.74
N PRO A 308 12.83 -18.94 7.88
CA PRO A 308 13.56 -17.88 8.59
C PRO A 308 13.94 -18.31 10.01
N ARG A 309 15.21 -18.11 10.39
CA ARG A 309 15.73 -18.46 11.71
C ARG A 309 15.55 -17.31 12.70
N PRO A 310 15.34 -17.60 14.00
CA PRO A 310 15.37 -16.55 15.01
C PRO A 310 16.68 -15.75 14.99
N ALA A 311 16.58 -14.43 15.00
CA ALA A 311 17.74 -13.54 15.01
C ALA A 311 17.42 -12.17 15.64
N HIS A 312 18.45 -11.50 16.12
CA HIS A 312 18.43 -10.09 16.52
C HIS A 312 19.66 -9.41 15.93
N ALA A 313 19.47 -8.25 15.31
CA ALA A 313 20.54 -7.43 14.77
C ALA A 313 20.30 -5.94 15.07
N THR A 314 21.38 -5.19 15.23
CA THR A 314 21.35 -3.73 15.35
C THR A 314 22.24 -3.12 14.27
N TYR A 315 21.70 -2.15 13.55
CA TYR A 315 22.36 -1.44 12.45
C TYR A 315 22.58 0.01 12.84
N SER A 316 23.66 0.62 12.36
CA SER A 316 23.88 2.07 12.44
C SER A 316 23.51 2.70 11.11
N LEU A 317 22.72 3.77 11.13
CA LEU A 317 22.23 4.46 9.93
C LEU A 317 22.92 5.81 9.76
N SER A 318 23.37 6.10 8.54
CA SER A 318 24.03 7.35 8.18
C SER A 318 23.07 8.34 7.52
N GLY A 319 23.59 9.51 7.11
CA GLY A 319 22.83 10.49 6.34
C GLY A 319 21.74 11.17 7.18
N VAL A 320 20.50 11.16 6.68
CA VAL A 320 19.35 11.82 7.34
C VAL A 320 18.99 11.22 8.70
N HIS A 321 19.47 10.01 9.00
CA HIS A 321 19.27 9.35 10.30
C HIS A 321 20.28 9.78 11.37
N GLY A 322 21.27 10.62 11.04
CA GLY A 322 22.16 11.25 12.02
C GLY A 322 22.99 10.29 12.88
N GLY A 323 23.32 9.09 12.39
CA GLY A 323 24.06 8.09 13.16
C GLY A 323 23.20 7.26 14.13
N GLN A 324 21.87 7.44 14.12
CA GLN A 324 20.96 6.65 14.93
C GLN A 324 21.04 5.16 14.57
N LYS A 325 20.66 4.33 15.54
CA LYS A 325 20.65 2.88 15.38
C LYS A 325 19.23 2.35 15.22
N ILE A 326 19.08 1.24 14.52
CA ILE A 326 17.81 0.51 14.37
C ILE A 326 18.05 -0.94 14.76
N ALA A 327 17.15 -1.52 15.56
CA ALA A 327 17.22 -2.91 16.00
C ALA A 327 16.05 -3.72 15.45
N LEU A 328 16.34 -4.90 14.90
CA LEU A 328 15.36 -5.81 14.29
C LEU A 328 15.44 -7.17 14.98
N ARG A 329 14.28 -7.77 15.22
CA ARG A 329 14.18 -9.07 15.88
C ARG A 329 13.11 -9.96 15.25
N PHE A 330 13.44 -11.22 15.10
CA PHE A 330 12.56 -12.27 14.63
C PHE A 330 12.77 -13.55 15.47
N PRO A 331 11.72 -14.30 15.85
CA PRO A 331 10.31 -13.91 15.85
C PRO A 331 10.07 -12.61 16.64
N ALA A 332 8.94 -11.94 16.38
CA ALA A 332 8.60 -10.68 17.02
C ALA A 332 8.18 -10.82 18.49
N GLU A 333 7.83 -12.02 18.97
CA GLU A 333 7.55 -12.34 20.38
C GLU A 333 8.85 -12.65 21.11
N ALA A 334 9.04 -12.10 22.31
CA ALA A 334 10.21 -12.43 23.10
C ALA A 334 10.09 -13.90 23.52
N GLN A 335 11.00 -14.76 23.09
CA GLN A 335 11.17 -16.03 23.79
C GLN A 335 11.71 -15.66 25.17
N SER A 336 10.85 -15.68 26.17
CA SER A 336 11.27 -15.78 27.56
C SER A 336 12.12 -17.04 27.65
N THR A 337 13.44 -16.88 27.67
CA THR A 337 14.31 -17.99 28.04
C THR A 337 13.98 -18.29 29.50
N PRO A 338 13.43 -19.46 29.87
CA PRO A 338 13.33 -19.80 31.28
C PRO A 338 14.76 -19.84 31.82
N PRO A 339 15.05 -19.21 32.98
CA PRO A 339 16.33 -19.39 33.63
C PRO A 339 16.42 -20.86 34.04
N ASP A 340 17.51 -21.50 33.64
CA ASP A 340 17.99 -22.82 34.03
C ASP A 340 17.12 -23.53 35.08
N ALA A 341 16.23 -24.40 34.61
CA ALA A 341 15.63 -25.42 35.44
C ALA A 341 16.05 -26.77 34.89
N ASP A 342 17.22 -27.20 35.35
CA ASP A 342 17.48 -28.62 35.53
C ASP A 342 16.29 -29.26 36.30
N THR A 343 16.10 -30.55 36.02
CA THR A 343 15.23 -31.53 36.71
C THR A 343 13.77 -31.68 36.24
N ALA A 344 13.59 -32.70 35.40
CA ALA A 344 12.51 -33.71 35.36
C ALA A 344 11.13 -33.42 35.96
N GLY A 345 10.09 -33.55 35.13
CA GLY A 345 8.68 -33.69 35.55
C GLY A 345 7.69 -33.66 34.39
N SER A 346 7.72 -34.68 33.52
CA SER A 346 6.71 -34.93 32.48
C SER A 346 5.39 -35.42 33.10
N SER A 347 4.26 -34.76 32.78
CA SER A 347 3.03 -35.39 32.27
C SER A 347 1.78 -34.49 32.25
N ASN A 348 1.76 -33.34 32.94
CA ASN A 348 0.55 -32.51 33.02
C ASN A 348 0.59 -31.25 32.12
N ALA A 349 1.76 -30.68 31.88
CA ALA A 349 1.88 -29.45 31.07
C ALA A 349 1.55 -29.66 29.58
N ASP A 350 1.84 -30.84 29.04
CA ASP A 350 1.57 -31.17 27.63
C ASP A 350 0.05 -31.34 27.38
N GLN A 351 -0.69 -31.93 28.34
CA GLN A 351 -2.14 -32.09 28.23
C GLN A 351 -2.90 -30.77 28.37
N ASP A 352 -2.42 -29.87 29.24
CA ASP A 352 -2.99 -28.54 29.40
C ASP A 352 -2.76 -27.68 28.14
N ALA A 353 -1.61 -27.84 27.47
CA ALA A 353 -1.29 -27.15 26.22
C ALA A 353 -2.12 -27.66 25.02
N ASP A 354 -2.27 -28.99 24.89
CA ASP A 354 -3.09 -29.59 23.82
C ASP A 354 -4.57 -29.20 23.96
N MET A 355 -5.05 -29.08 25.21
CA MET A 355 -6.42 -28.63 25.49
C MET A 355 -6.59 -27.14 25.18
N GLU A 356 -5.62 -26.29 25.53
CA GLU A 356 -5.65 -24.87 25.18
C GLU A 356 -5.61 -24.63 23.66
N GLU A 357 -4.82 -25.42 22.93
CA GLU A 357 -4.78 -25.37 21.47
C GLU A 357 -6.11 -25.81 20.83
N LEU A 358 -6.73 -26.87 21.36
CA LEU A 358 -8.05 -27.33 20.91
C LEU A 358 -9.13 -26.25 21.16
N GLU A 359 -9.16 -25.65 22.35
CA GLU A 359 -10.14 -24.61 22.69
C GLU A 359 -9.98 -23.38 21.78
N LYS A 360 -8.75 -22.99 21.50
CA LYS A 360 -8.46 -21.91 20.53
C LYS A 360 -8.92 -22.28 19.12
N PHE A 361 -8.76 -23.53 18.71
CA PHE A 361 -9.14 -24.01 17.39
C PHE A 361 -10.66 -23.99 17.17
N ILE A 362 -11.44 -24.30 18.21
CA ILE A 362 -12.91 -24.42 18.14
C ILE A 362 -13.67 -23.18 18.62
N GLN A 363 -12.98 -22.11 19.05
CA GLN A 363 -13.56 -20.95 19.73
C GLN A 363 -14.78 -20.32 19.01
N ASP A 364 -14.83 -20.42 17.68
CA ASP A 364 -15.88 -19.82 16.83
C ASP A 364 -16.94 -20.83 16.35
N TRP A 365 -16.89 -22.07 16.84
CA TRP A 365 -17.74 -23.17 16.36
C TRP A 365 -19.00 -23.36 17.20
N HIS A 366 -19.09 -22.73 18.37
CA HIS A 366 -20.17 -22.95 19.34
C HIS A 366 -20.75 -21.64 19.87
N TRP A 367 -21.99 -21.68 20.38
CA TRP A 367 -22.72 -20.51 20.90
C TRP A 367 -23.39 -20.76 22.26
N ASP A 368 -23.34 -22.00 22.75
CA ASP A 368 -23.77 -22.43 24.07
C ASP A 368 -22.95 -23.65 24.53
N GLU A 369 -23.19 -24.11 25.76
CA GLU A 369 -22.46 -25.22 26.37
C GLU A 369 -22.71 -26.56 25.65
N ALA A 370 -23.91 -26.76 25.08
CA ALA A 370 -24.25 -27.98 24.35
C ALA A 370 -23.54 -28.07 23.00
N SER A 371 -23.49 -26.96 22.25
CA SER A 371 -22.74 -26.85 20.99
C SER A 371 -21.22 -26.87 21.22
N HIS A 372 -20.75 -26.39 22.38
CA HIS A 372 -19.33 -26.44 22.76
C HIS A 372 -18.83 -27.88 22.88
N GLU A 373 -19.59 -28.76 23.53
CA GLU A 373 -19.19 -30.16 23.69
C GLU A 373 -19.10 -30.90 22.34
N ILE A 374 -20.02 -30.61 21.42
CA ILE A 374 -19.99 -31.15 20.06
C ILE A 374 -18.76 -30.61 19.31
N ALA A 375 -18.50 -29.30 19.38
CA ALA A 375 -17.34 -28.67 18.76
C ALA A 375 -16.02 -29.25 19.30
N ARG A 376 -15.95 -29.51 20.61
CA ARG A 376 -14.77 -30.10 21.28
C ARG A 376 -14.49 -31.52 20.80
N GLN A 377 -15.53 -32.36 20.75
CA GLN A 377 -15.41 -33.74 20.24
C GLN A 377 -15.01 -33.75 18.75
N MET A 378 -15.58 -32.85 17.97
CA MET A 378 -15.29 -32.73 16.55
C MET A 378 -13.87 -32.19 16.29
N GLY A 379 -13.45 -31.15 16.99
CA GLY A 379 -12.10 -30.58 16.91
C GLY A 379 -11.03 -31.60 17.28
N ALA A 380 -11.24 -32.35 18.37
CA ALA A 380 -10.34 -33.42 18.78
C ALA A 380 -10.22 -34.51 17.71
N PHE A 381 -11.32 -34.88 17.05
CA PHE A 381 -11.29 -35.84 15.95
C PHE A 381 -10.55 -35.31 14.72
N LEU A 382 -10.75 -34.03 14.38
CA LEU A 382 -10.06 -33.39 13.27
C LEU A 382 -8.56 -33.25 13.52
N PHE A 383 -8.13 -33.05 14.77
CA PHE A 383 -6.70 -33.11 15.15
C PHE A 383 -6.10 -34.49 14.90
N GLN A 384 -6.78 -35.57 15.32
CA GLN A 384 -6.34 -36.94 15.01
C GLN A 384 -6.21 -37.20 13.51
N PHE A 385 -7.13 -36.64 12.72
CA PHE A 385 -7.04 -36.71 11.26
C PHE A 385 -5.83 -35.91 10.71
N LEU A 386 -5.54 -34.74 11.26
CA LEU A 386 -4.37 -33.94 10.87
C LEU A 386 -3.06 -34.65 11.23
N ASP A 387 -2.97 -35.27 12.40
CA ASP A 387 -1.83 -36.09 12.80
C ASP A 387 -1.63 -37.28 11.83
N HIS A 388 -2.73 -37.94 11.45
CA HIS A 388 -2.70 -39.00 10.45
C HIS A 388 -2.18 -38.51 9.09
N LEU A 389 -2.60 -37.32 8.65
CA LEU A 389 -2.10 -36.71 7.42
C LEU A 389 -0.62 -36.32 7.53
N GLU A 390 -0.18 -35.82 8.67
CA GLU A 390 1.23 -35.47 8.89
C GLU A 390 2.12 -36.72 8.81
N ALA A 391 1.69 -37.82 9.44
CA ALA A 391 2.38 -39.10 9.39
C ALA A 391 2.52 -39.67 7.96
N SER A 392 1.69 -39.23 7.01
CA SER A 392 1.78 -39.64 5.60
C SER A 392 2.86 -38.91 4.79
N GLY A 393 3.65 -38.02 5.42
CA GLY A 393 4.81 -37.38 4.81
C GLY A 393 4.46 -36.26 3.82
N LEU A 394 3.29 -35.63 3.99
CA LEU A 394 2.88 -34.49 3.15
C LEU A 394 3.78 -33.28 3.38
N SER A 395 3.93 -32.45 2.35
CA SER A 395 4.64 -31.18 2.49
C SER A 395 3.93 -30.28 3.51
N ARG A 396 4.68 -29.46 4.26
CA ARG A 396 4.10 -28.49 5.20
C ARG A 396 3.07 -27.55 4.56
N GLN A 397 3.25 -27.18 3.29
CA GLN A 397 2.28 -26.35 2.56
C GLN A 397 0.97 -27.11 2.29
N THR A 398 1.04 -28.41 2.03
CA THR A 398 -0.13 -29.27 1.88
C THR A 398 -0.83 -29.48 3.22
N MET A 399 -0.07 -29.64 4.31
CA MET A 399 -0.60 -29.77 5.66
C MET A 399 -1.40 -28.55 6.10
N ARG A 400 -0.84 -27.34 5.95
CA ARG A 400 -1.56 -26.09 6.28
C ARG A 400 -2.87 -25.90 5.51
N LYS A 401 -2.92 -26.38 4.26
CA LYS A 401 -4.18 -26.36 3.48
C LYS A 401 -5.19 -27.34 4.05
N HIS A 402 -4.76 -28.50 4.53
CA HIS A 402 -5.67 -29.45 5.17
C HIS A 402 -6.14 -28.93 6.52
N GLU A 403 -5.26 -28.35 7.32
CA GLU A 403 -5.58 -27.70 8.61
C GLU A 403 -6.62 -26.59 8.45
N SER A 404 -6.40 -25.64 7.54
CA SER A 404 -7.36 -24.56 7.24
C SER A 404 -8.70 -25.11 6.72
N ASN A 405 -8.69 -26.13 5.87
CA ASN A 405 -9.93 -26.74 5.41
C ASN A 405 -10.64 -27.53 6.54
N CYS A 406 -9.91 -28.21 7.42
CA CYS A 406 -10.47 -28.90 8.59
C CYS A 406 -11.15 -27.90 9.53
N TRP A 407 -10.56 -26.72 9.71
CA TRP A 407 -11.20 -25.66 10.47
C TRP A 407 -12.54 -25.24 9.83
N CYS A 408 -12.57 -24.99 8.52
CA CYS A 408 -13.80 -24.65 7.81
C CYS A 408 -14.84 -25.78 7.87
N ILE A 409 -14.42 -27.04 7.77
CA ILE A 409 -15.31 -28.21 7.87
C ILE A 409 -15.96 -28.24 9.26
N GLY A 410 -15.17 -28.14 10.33
CA GLY A 410 -15.69 -28.16 11.69
C GLY A 410 -16.62 -26.98 11.99
N TRP A 411 -16.23 -25.76 11.60
CA TRP A 411 -17.08 -24.57 11.73
C TRP A 411 -18.42 -24.70 10.98
N LEU A 412 -18.40 -25.22 9.76
CA LEU A 412 -19.62 -25.40 8.95
C LEU A 412 -20.51 -26.52 9.49
N GLU A 413 -19.94 -27.64 9.93
CA GLU A 413 -20.69 -28.73 10.56
C GLU A 413 -21.32 -28.31 11.88
N CYS A 414 -20.60 -27.56 12.73
CA CYS A 414 -21.18 -27.07 13.98
C CYS A 414 -22.23 -25.96 13.74
N GLY A 415 -22.03 -25.11 12.73
CA GLY A 415 -22.94 -23.99 12.43
C GLY A 415 -24.17 -24.34 11.58
N TYR A 416 -24.08 -25.38 10.75
CA TYR A 416 -25.12 -25.74 9.78
C TYR A 416 -25.51 -27.22 9.79
N GLY A 417 -24.80 -28.06 10.54
CA GLY A 417 -25.17 -29.46 10.80
C GLY A 417 -26.30 -29.55 11.81
N TYR A 418 -27.22 -30.49 11.56
CA TYR A 418 -28.28 -30.84 12.50
C TYR A 418 -27.88 -32.13 13.22
N HIS A 419 -26.97 -31.99 14.19
CA HIS A 419 -26.42 -33.12 14.94
C HIS A 419 -26.71 -32.96 16.44
N ASP A 420 -27.44 -33.90 17.03
CA ASP A 420 -27.68 -33.92 18.48
C ASP A 420 -26.48 -34.49 19.27
N SER A 421 -25.54 -35.14 18.57
CA SER A 421 -24.30 -35.68 19.13
C SER A 421 -23.25 -35.84 18.03
N PHE A 422 -21.96 -35.81 18.39
CA PHE A 422 -20.88 -36.03 17.44
C PHE A 422 -20.66 -37.53 17.17
N THR A 423 -20.57 -37.89 15.89
CA THR A 423 -20.05 -39.18 15.42
C THR A 423 -19.20 -38.96 14.18
N PRO A 424 -18.03 -39.61 14.02
CA PRO A 424 -17.22 -39.47 12.80
C PRO A 424 -17.95 -39.76 11.49
N ALA A 425 -19.05 -40.53 11.54
CA ALA A 425 -19.88 -40.85 10.38
C ALA A 425 -20.50 -39.61 9.70
N ILE A 426 -20.59 -38.45 10.38
CA ILE A 426 -21.09 -37.20 9.76
C ILE A 426 -20.28 -36.76 8.54
N PHE A 427 -19.01 -37.19 8.43
CA PHE A 427 -18.14 -36.83 7.32
C PHE A 427 -18.23 -37.78 6.11
N LEU A 428 -19.13 -38.77 6.15
CA LEU A 428 -19.40 -39.70 5.03
C LEU A 428 -20.41 -39.11 4.04
N GLY A 429 -20.35 -39.53 2.77
CA GLY A 429 -21.30 -39.10 1.73
C GLY A 429 -20.82 -37.92 0.89
N GLY A 430 -19.53 -37.60 0.95
CA GLY A 430 -18.90 -36.54 0.16
C GLY A 430 -19.02 -35.12 0.74
N PRO A 431 -18.44 -34.12 0.07
CA PRO A 431 -18.26 -32.77 0.62
C PRO A 431 -19.59 -32.05 0.88
N SER A 432 -19.92 -31.88 2.15
CA SER A 432 -21.05 -31.05 2.59
C SER A 432 -20.68 -29.55 2.59
N TYR A 433 -21.70 -28.70 2.59
CA TYR A 433 -21.59 -27.25 2.76
C TYR A 433 -20.80 -26.50 1.68
N GLU A 434 -20.69 -27.02 0.47
CA GLU A 434 -19.97 -26.32 -0.61
C GLU A 434 -20.58 -24.94 -0.95
N ASN A 435 -21.90 -24.79 -0.82
CA ASN A 435 -22.59 -23.53 -1.06
C ASN A 435 -22.27 -22.51 0.05
N GLU A 436 -22.28 -22.96 1.30
CA GLU A 436 -21.94 -22.17 2.47
C GLU A 436 -20.47 -21.78 2.44
N PHE A 437 -19.57 -22.71 2.14
CA PHE A 437 -18.14 -22.45 1.91
C PHE A 437 -17.93 -21.41 0.82
N ARG A 438 -18.61 -21.55 -0.33
CA ARG A 438 -18.54 -20.57 -1.43
C ARG A 438 -18.98 -19.17 -1.00
N ARG A 439 -20.04 -19.10 -0.20
CA ARG A 439 -20.64 -17.83 0.24
C ARG A 439 -19.89 -17.16 1.39
N LYS A 440 -19.30 -17.95 2.30
CA LYS A 440 -18.78 -17.48 3.59
C LYS A 440 -17.26 -17.49 3.68
N VAL A 441 -16.58 -18.34 2.89
CA VAL A 441 -15.13 -18.53 2.95
C VAL A 441 -14.47 -18.11 1.64
N SER A 442 -14.79 -18.76 0.52
CA SER A 442 -14.18 -18.41 -0.78
C SER A 442 -14.95 -18.98 -1.97
N ASP A 443 -15.18 -18.16 -3.00
CA ASP A 443 -15.78 -18.58 -4.26
C ASP A 443 -14.76 -19.06 -5.33
N SER A 444 -13.47 -19.02 -4.99
CA SER A 444 -12.40 -19.45 -5.87
C SER A 444 -12.52 -20.94 -6.19
N LYS A 445 -12.46 -21.26 -7.49
CA LYS A 445 -12.41 -22.65 -7.99
C LYS A 445 -11.27 -23.45 -7.35
N TYR A 446 -10.15 -22.80 -7.03
CA TYR A 446 -9.01 -23.43 -6.39
C TYR A 446 -9.29 -23.77 -4.92
N ALA A 447 -9.89 -22.84 -4.16
CA ALA A 447 -10.26 -23.06 -2.76
C ALA A 447 -11.30 -24.19 -2.62
N LEU A 448 -12.34 -24.18 -3.47
CA LEU A 448 -13.34 -25.25 -3.51
C LEU A 448 -12.74 -26.62 -3.82
N ASN A 449 -11.80 -26.70 -4.75
CA ASN A 449 -11.11 -27.95 -5.06
C ASN A 449 -10.23 -28.44 -3.90
N SER A 450 -9.59 -27.52 -3.18
CA SER A 450 -8.81 -27.81 -1.97
C SER A 450 -9.70 -28.35 -0.86
N TYR A 451 -10.83 -27.69 -0.60
CA TYR A 451 -11.85 -28.11 0.38
C TYR A 451 -12.36 -29.53 0.08
N ARG A 452 -12.81 -29.78 -1.15
CA ARG A 452 -13.24 -31.12 -1.60
C ARG A 452 -12.15 -32.18 -1.44
N ALA A 453 -10.89 -31.82 -1.70
CA ALA A 453 -9.77 -32.75 -1.57
C ALA A 453 -9.50 -33.12 -0.11
N THR A 454 -9.64 -32.18 0.81
CA THR A 454 -9.56 -32.42 2.26
C THR A 454 -10.71 -33.31 2.72
N TRP A 455 -11.94 -33.01 2.30
CA TRP A 455 -13.10 -33.83 2.63
C TRP A 455 -12.94 -35.30 2.21
N ARG A 456 -12.51 -35.56 0.97
CA ARG A 456 -12.26 -36.94 0.49
C ARG A 456 -11.15 -37.67 1.26
N LYS A 457 -10.22 -36.93 1.87
CA LYS A 457 -9.20 -37.54 2.74
C LYS A 457 -9.79 -37.84 4.10
N LEU A 458 -10.60 -36.94 4.64
CA LEU A 458 -11.31 -37.12 5.91
C LEU A 458 -12.29 -38.30 5.84
N GLU A 459 -13.08 -38.38 4.78
CA GLU A 459 -13.99 -39.49 4.51
C GLU A 459 -13.25 -40.83 4.46
N ARG A 460 -12.10 -40.91 3.76
CA ARG A 460 -11.27 -42.12 3.75
C ARG A 460 -10.68 -42.46 5.11
N TYR A 461 -10.33 -41.46 5.91
CA TYR A 461 -9.87 -41.66 7.27
C TYR A 461 -10.99 -42.22 8.15
N VAL A 462 -12.19 -41.68 8.08
CA VAL A 462 -13.39 -42.19 8.79
C VAL A 462 -13.70 -43.63 8.40
N LEU A 463 -13.69 -43.95 7.09
CA LEU A 463 -13.87 -45.32 6.60
C LEU A 463 -12.78 -46.27 7.12
N SER A 464 -11.54 -45.80 7.25
CA SER A 464 -10.45 -46.62 7.77
C SER A 464 -10.59 -46.98 9.26
N LEU A 465 -11.41 -46.22 9.99
CA LEU A 465 -11.76 -46.48 11.40
C LEU A 465 -12.97 -47.43 11.55
N GLY A 466 -13.57 -47.89 10.44
CA GLY A 466 -14.66 -48.87 10.44
C GLY A 466 -16.08 -48.30 10.56
N TYR A 467 -16.26 -46.99 10.34
CA TYR A 467 -17.59 -46.38 10.24
C TYR A 467 -18.19 -46.64 8.84
N GLU A 468 -19.47 -47.01 8.79
CA GLU A 468 -20.23 -47.24 7.54
C GLU A 468 -21.25 -46.11 7.34
N GLU A 469 -21.68 -45.89 6.08
CA GLU A 469 -22.79 -44.98 5.78
C GLU A 469 -24.08 -45.51 6.45
N SER A 470 -24.59 -44.78 7.43
CA SER A 470 -25.93 -45.01 7.97
C SER A 470 -26.96 -44.52 6.95
N TRP A 471 -27.65 -45.46 6.31
CA TRP A 471 -28.72 -45.22 5.34
C TRP A 471 -29.94 -44.50 5.91
#